data_AF-A0AA96MVT9-F1
#
_entry.id   AF-A0AA96MVT9-F1
#
_cell.length_a   1.000
_cell.length_b   1.000
_cell.length_c   1.000
_cell.angle_alpha   90.00
_cell.angle_beta   90.00
_cell.angle_gamma   90.00
#
_symmetry.space_group_name_H-M   'P 1'
#
loop_
_entity.id
_entity.type
_entity.pdbx_description
1 polymer ?
#
loop_
_entity_poly.entity_id
_entity_poly.type
_entity_poly.pdbx_seq_one_letter_code
_entity_poly.pdbx_strand_id
1 'polypeptide(L)'
;MHFLKKEMNEIQTAFEKWPKARKIILVSLLSSIGAIFQSAGGFLPGVGYFISPLSTAPIILCTIFSIPLGLASYVLTALLLLILQPAELIIFPFTTGLLGLFIGTSFHLFRKKLSHIMSGAAGLTFGICLLLYGLKFPVLGPAVSHQFSVPVSSLIIIFSIFYSWIWVVLSTRLVKRICGIVFS
;
A
#
# COMPACT_ATOMS: atom_id res chain seq x y z
N MET A 1 -15.01 12.76 -11.96
CA MET A 1 -14.88 11.72 -10.92
C MET A 1 -15.95 10.63 -10.97
N HIS A 2 -17.08 10.83 -11.66
CA HIS A 2 -18.06 9.76 -11.94
C HIS A 2 -17.47 8.65 -12.84
N PHE A 3 -16.60 9.03 -13.78
CA PHE A 3 -15.92 8.14 -14.72
C PHE A 3 -15.07 7.04 -14.04
N LEU A 4 -14.29 7.39 -13.01
CA LEU A 4 -13.43 6.44 -12.29
C LEU A 4 -14.22 5.32 -11.61
N LYS A 5 -15.40 5.62 -11.06
CA LYS A 5 -16.22 4.61 -10.40
C LYS A 5 -16.83 3.63 -11.40
N LYS A 6 -17.14 4.11 -12.62
CA LYS A 6 -17.60 3.24 -13.72
C LYS A 6 -16.47 2.31 -14.16
N GLU A 7 -15.29 2.85 -14.48
CA GLU A 7 -14.09 2.06 -14.86
C GLU A 7 -13.74 1.02 -13.79
N MET A 8 -13.80 1.41 -12.52
CA MET A 8 -13.55 0.49 -11.40
C MET A 8 -14.56 -0.65 -11.32
N ASN A 9 -15.86 -0.35 -11.44
CA ASN A 9 -16.90 -1.37 -11.42
C ASN A 9 -16.76 -2.33 -12.61
N GLU A 10 -16.38 -1.82 -13.79
CA GLU A 10 -16.12 -2.65 -14.97
C GLU A 10 -14.94 -3.59 -14.74
N ILE A 11 -13.82 -3.09 -14.20
CA ILE A 11 -12.67 -3.93 -13.85
C ILE A 11 -13.05 -4.98 -12.81
N GLN A 12 -13.76 -4.58 -11.75
CA GLN A 12 -14.17 -5.49 -10.66
C GLN A 12 -15.11 -6.59 -11.16
N THR A 13 -16.11 -6.25 -11.95
CA THR A 13 -17.05 -7.23 -12.53
C THR A 13 -16.38 -8.16 -13.53
N ALA A 14 -15.45 -7.65 -14.35
CA ALA A 14 -14.62 -8.48 -15.21
C ALA A 14 -13.76 -9.45 -14.39
N PHE A 15 -13.17 -8.97 -13.30
CA PHE A 15 -12.34 -9.77 -12.41
C PHE A 15 -13.15 -10.82 -11.64
N GLU A 16 -14.38 -10.51 -11.22
CA GLU A 16 -15.26 -11.46 -10.55
C GLU A 16 -15.54 -12.69 -11.41
N LYS A 17 -15.70 -12.50 -12.72
CA LYS A 17 -15.93 -13.58 -13.69
C LYS A 17 -14.71 -14.48 -13.92
N TRP A 18 -13.52 -14.09 -13.46
CA TRP A 18 -12.33 -14.91 -13.65
C TRP A 18 -12.37 -16.20 -12.81
N PRO A 19 -11.85 -17.32 -13.34
CA PRO A 19 -11.74 -18.56 -12.59
C PRO A 19 -10.82 -18.38 -11.38
N LYS A 20 -11.12 -19.09 -10.29
CA LYS A 20 -10.39 -19.00 -9.01
C LYS A 20 -8.87 -19.18 -9.18
N ALA A 21 -8.45 -20.12 -10.01
CA ALA A 21 -7.03 -20.37 -10.28
C ALA A 21 -6.30 -19.13 -10.83
N ARG A 22 -6.91 -18.39 -11.77
CA ARG A 22 -6.31 -17.16 -12.32
C ARG A 22 -6.19 -16.06 -11.26
N LYS A 23 -7.19 -15.94 -10.37
CA LYS A 23 -7.14 -14.97 -9.25
C LYS A 23 -5.99 -15.29 -8.29
N ILE A 24 -5.80 -16.56 -7.95
CA ILE A 24 -4.71 -17.02 -7.09
C ILE A 24 -3.36 -16.71 -7.73
N ILE A 25 -3.17 -17.06 -9.02
CA ILE A 25 -1.93 -16.79 -9.75
C ILE A 25 -1.59 -15.29 -9.75
N LEU A 26 -2.59 -14.43 -10.00
CA LEU A 26 -2.36 -12.99 -10.01
C LEU A 26 -1.98 -12.46 -8.63
N VAL A 27 -2.68 -12.89 -7.57
CA VAL A 27 -2.35 -12.50 -6.19
C VAL A 27 -0.94 -12.96 -5.85
N SER A 28 -0.59 -14.22 -6.11
CA SER A 28 0.76 -14.72 -5.81
C SER A 28 1.85 -13.96 -6.56
N LEU A 29 1.60 -13.60 -7.83
CA LEU A 29 2.56 -12.84 -8.63
C LEU A 29 2.75 -11.42 -8.05
N LEU A 30 1.65 -10.72 -7.78
CA LEU A 30 1.69 -9.37 -7.23
C LEU A 30 2.30 -9.34 -5.82
N SER A 31 1.98 -10.31 -4.96
CA SER A 31 2.62 -10.44 -3.64
C SER A 31 4.11 -10.71 -3.74
N SER A 32 4.53 -11.54 -4.70
CA SER A 32 5.95 -11.82 -4.93
C SER A 32 6.70 -10.56 -5.36
N ILE A 33 6.11 -9.79 -6.28
CA ILE A 33 6.66 -8.48 -6.69
C ILE A 33 6.71 -7.51 -5.50
N GLY A 34 5.65 -7.47 -4.68
CA GLY A 34 5.59 -6.66 -3.46
C GLY A 34 6.70 -7.02 -2.48
N ALA A 35 6.96 -8.32 -2.27
CA ALA A 35 8.00 -8.81 -1.40
C ALA A 35 9.40 -8.45 -1.93
N ILE A 36 9.63 -8.61 -3.24
CA ILE A 36 10.89 -8.22 -3.89
C ILE A 36 11.16 -6.73 -3.68
N PHE A 37 10.18 -5.86 -4.00
CA PHE A 37 10.34 -4.42 -3.81
C PHE A 37 10.61 -4.07 -2.35
N GLN A 38 9.81 -4.59 -1.42
CA GLN A 38 9.98 -4.27 -0.01
C GLN A 38 11.34 -4.75 0.51
N SER A 39 11.78 -5.95 0.12
CA SER A 39 13.07 -6.52 0.52
C SER A 39 14.27 -5.69 0.06
N ALA A 40 14.12 -4.87 -0.99
CA ALA A 40 15.17 -3.98 -1.45
C ALA A 40 15.62 -3.01 -0.35
N GLY A 41 14.72 -2.59 0.55
CA GLY A 41 15.06 -1.74 1.70
C GLY A 41 16.09 -2.37 2.63
N GLY A 42 15.99 -3.70 2.82
CA GLY A 42 16.92 -4.46 3.67
C GLY A 42 18.20 -4.89 2.94
N PHE A 43 18.13 -5.23 1.65
CA PHE A 43 19.29 -5.68 0.88
C PHE A 43 20.19 -4.54 0.40
N LEU A 44 19.62 -3.37 0.10
CA LEU A 44 20.34 -2.20 -0.44
C LEU A 44 20.13 -1.00 0.49
N PRO A 45 20.83 -0.91 1.64
CA PRO A 45 20.70 0.23 2.53
C PRO A 45 21.01 1.54 1.79
N GLY A 46 20.12 2.53 1.93
CA GLY A 46 20.16 3.77 1.16
C GLY A 46 19.22 3.71 -0.06
N VAL A 47 19.72 3.25 -1.21
CA VAL A 47 18.95 3.26 -2.48
C VAL A 47 17.69 2.40 -2.40
N GLY A 48 17.75 1.27 -1.69
CA GLY A 48 16.65 0.37 -1.46
C GLY A 48 15.46 1.00 -0.73
N TYR A 49 15.68 2.04 0.09
CA TYR A 49 14.58 2.77 0.73
C TYR A 49 13.74 3.60 -0.24
N PHE A 50 14.26 3.92 -1.43
CA PHE A 50 13.48 4.55 -2.49
C PHE A 50 12.69 3.53 -3.31
N ILE A 51 13.13 2.27 -3.33
CA ILE A 51 12.51 1.18 -4.09
C ILE A 51 11.45 0.46 -3.24
N SER A 52 11.74 0.21 -1.96
CA SER A 52 10.85 -0.42 -0.98
C SER A 52 9.41 0.09 -1.03
N PRO A 53 9.15 1.41 -1.12
CA PRO A 53 7.80 1.90 -1.10
C PRO A 53 6.98 1.51 -2.33
N LEU A 54 7.60 1.08 -3.44
CA LEU A 54 6.92 0.52 -4.61
C LEU A 54 6.14 -0.76 -4.28
N SER A 55 6.44 -1.44 -3.16
CA SER A 55 5.66 -2.57 -2.64
C SER A 55 4.19 -2.20 -2.34
N THR A 56 3.90 -0.91 -2.16
CA THR A 56 2.53 -0.39 -1.99
C THR A 56 1.70 -0.61 -3.27
N ALA A 57 2.30 -0.52 -4.47
CA ALA A 57 1.55 -0.59 -5.72
C ALA A 57 0.86 -1.96 -5.94
N PRO A 58 1.57 -3.10 -5.80
CA PRO A 58 0.96 -4.42 -5.88
C PRO A 58 -0.21 -4.61 -4.89
N ILE A 59 -0.08 -4.11 -3.66
CA ILE A 59 -1.13 -4.22 -2.64
C ILE A 59 -2.35 -3.38 -3.03
N ILE A 60 -2.15 -2.12 -3.46
CA ILE A 60 -3.25 -1.27 -3.94
C ILE A 60 -3.98 -1.97 -5.10
N LEU A 61 -3.23 -2.51 -6.06
CA LEU A 61 -3.80 -3.14 -7.24
C LEU A 61 -4.65 -4.36 -6.90
N CYS A 62 -4.13 -5.26 -6.06
CA CYS A 62 -4.90 -6.40 -5.55
C CYS A 62 -6.17 -5.95 -4.83
N THR A 63 -6.06 -4.91 -4.00
CA THR A 63 -7.17 -4.40 -3.21
C THR A 63 -8.25 -3.75 -4.08
N ILE A 64 -7.86 -3.04 -5.16
CA ILE A 64 -8.79 -2.46 -6.15
C ILE A 64 -9.58 -3.53 -6.89
N PHE A 65 -8.94 -4.66 -7.22
CA PHE A 65 -9.64 -5.79 -7.84
C PHE A 65 -10.64 -6.42 -6.87
N SER A 66 -10.24 -6.61 -5.62
CA SER A 66 -11.12 -7.09 -4.55
C SER A 66 -10.46 -6.90 -3.19
N ILE A 67 -11.23 -6.42 -2.20
CA ILE A 67 -10.72 -6.22 -0.83
C ILE A 67 -10.14 -7.53 -0.23
N PRO A 68 -10.83 -8.69 -0.30
CA PRO A 68 -10.25 -9.98 0.14
C PRO A 68 -8.93 -10.34 -0.54
N LEU A 69 -8.76 -10.03 -1.82
CA LEU A 69 -7.51 -10.31 -2.54
C LEU A 69 -6.39 -9.35 -2.13
N GLY A 70 -6.73 -8.10 -1.84
CA GLY A 70 -5.83 -7.14 -1.21
C GLY A 70 -5.30 -7.64 0.13
N LEU A 71 -6.19 -8.10 1.01
CA LEU A 71 -5.82 -8.68 2.30
C LEU A 71 -4.98 -9.96 2.14
N ALA A 72 -5.37 -10.86 1.24
CA ALA A 72 -4.59 -12.06 0.94
C ALA A 72 -3.18 -11.69 0.44
N SER A 73 -3.08 -10.69 -0.45
CA SER A 73 -1.80 -10.23 -0.98
C SER A 73 -0.92 -9.60 0.09
N TYR A 74 -1.51 -8.82 0.99
CA TYR A 74 -0.83 -8.23 2.13
C TYR A 74 -0.25 -9.30 3.07
N VAL A 75 -1.06 -10.30 3.45
CA VAL A 75 -0.60 -11.41 4.31
C VAL A 75 0.47 -12.23 3.61
N LEU A 76 0.27 -12.58 2.34
CA LEU A 76 1.22 -13.37 1.58
C LEU A 76 2.56 -12.65 1.41
N THR A 77 2.53 -11.34 1.14
CA THR A 77 3.75 -10.51 1.06
C THR A 77 4.49 -10.51 2.40
N ALA A 78 3.78 -10.35 3.51
CA ALA A 78 4.38 -10.42 4.84
C ALA A 78 5.02 -11.80 5.13
N LEU A 79 4.35 -12.90 4.75
CA LEU A 79 4.90 -14.25 4.88
C LEU A 79 6.16 -14.45 4.02
N LEU A 80 6.18 -13.92 2.79
CA LEU A 80 7.36 -13.97 1.94
C LEU A 80 8.51 -13.15 2.53
N LEU A 81 8.23 -11.99 3.10
CA LEU A 81 9.23 -11.16 3.78
C LEU A 81 9.77 -11.81 5.05
N LEU A 82 8.96 -12.56 5.79
CA LEU A 82 9.43 -13.35 6.93
C LEU A 82 10.56 -14.31 6.51
N ILE A 83 10.46 -14.89 5.31
CA ILE A 83 11.45 -15.83 4.77
C ILE A 83 12.65 -15.07 4.18
N LEU A 84 12.41 -14.02 3.39
CA LEU A 84 13.44 -13.34 2.62
C LEU A 84 14.25 -12.32 3.44
N GLN A 85 13.55 -11.47 4.19
CA GLN A 85 14.15 -10.33 4.89
C GLN A 85 13.31 -9.97 6.13
N PRO A 86 13.48 -10.70 7.25
CA PRO A 86 12.64 -10.53 8.44
C PRO A 86 12.75 -9.13 9.06
N ALA A 87 13.83 -8.39 8.79
CA ALA A 87 13.97 -6.99 9.22
C ALA A 87 12.87 -6.07 8.65
N GLU A 88 12.39 -6.34 7.43
CA GLU A 88 11.34 -5.56 6.78
C GLU A 88 9.93 -5.99 7.20
N LEU A 89 9.80 -7.12 7.91
CA LEU A 89 8.52 -7.66 8.36
C LEU A 89 7.81 -6.74 9.36
N ILE A 90 8.56 -5.93 10.10
CA ILE A 90 7.97 -4.94 11.02
C ILE A 90 7.57 -3.69 10.23
N ILE A 91 8.38 -3.26 9.25
CA ILE A 91 8.13 -2.01 8.54
C ILE A 91 6.94 -2.15 7.58
N PHE A 92 6.92 -3.21 6.77
CA PHE A 92 5.89 -3.43 5.75
C PHE A 92 4.44 -3.38 6.25
N PRO A 93 4.02 -4.22 7.22
CA PRO A 93 2.63 -4.31 7.62
C PRO A 93 2.12 -3.02 8.26
N PHE A 94 2.99 -2.24 8.87
CA PHE A 94 2.61 -0.99 9.52
C PHE A 94 2.79 0.23 8.61
N THR A 95 3.49 0.15 7.49
CA THR A 95 3.70 1.31 6.61
C THR A 95 3.19 1.07 5.19
N THR A 96 4.04 0.59 4.30
CA THR A 96 3.79 0.42 2.87
C THR A 96 2.60 -0.51 2.59
N GLY A 97 2.52 -1.64 3.30
CA GLY A 97 1.40 -2.57 3.19
C GLY A 97 0.09 -1.95 3.68
N LEU A 98 0.11 -1.30 4.86
CA LEU A 98 -1.09 -0.69 5.45
C LEU A 98 -1.64 0.45 4.59
N LEU A 99 -0.75 1.32 4.11
CA LEU A 99 -1.10 2.41 3.20
C LEU A 99 -1.77 1.86 1.94
N GLY A 100 -1.21 0.80 1.36
CA GLY A 100 -1.74 0.19 0.15
C GLY A 100 -3.15 -0.37 0.35
N LEU A 101 -3.38 -1.05 1.47
CA LEU A 101 -4.71 -1.53 1.87
C LEU A 101 -5.70 -0.37 2.05
N PHE A 102 -5.35 0.66 2.83
CA PHE A 102 -6.25 1.78 3.11
C PHE A 102 -6.62 2.54 1.83
N ILE A 103 -5.65 2.86 0.98
CA ILE A 103 -5.92 3.50 -0.32
C ILE A 103 -6.82 2.60 -1.17
N GLY A 104 -6.46 1.33 -1.35
CA GLY A 104 -7.21 0.39 -2.19
C GLY A 104 -8.64 0.18 -1.70
N THR A 105 -8.85 -0.02 -0.41
CA THR A 105 -10.18 -0.12 0.20
C THR A 105 -10.95 1.19 0.05
N SER A 106 -10.27 2.33 0.16
CA SER A 106 -10.92 3.62 -0.01
C SER A 106 -11.45 3.84 -1.43
N PHE A 107 -10.83 3.24 -2.45
CA PHE A 107 -11.34 3.25 -3.82
C PHE A 107 -12.69 2.51 -3.94
N HIS A 108 -12.92 1.45 -3.16
CA HIS A 108 -14.23 0.76 -3.11
C HIS A 108 -15.30 1.60 -2.41
N LEU A 109 -14.98 2.13 -1.23
CA LEU A 109 -15.94 2.75 -0.33
C LEU A 109 -16.31 4.18 -0.74
N PHE A 110 -15.33 4.97 -1.20
CA PHE A 110 -15.50 6.41 -1.35
C PHE A 110 -15.44 6.86 -2.81
N ARG A 111 -16.26 7.87 -3.15
CA ARG A 111 -16.28 8.48 -4.49
C ARG A 111 -15.36 9.69 -4.63
N LYS A 112 -14.88 10.25 -3.50
CA LYS A 112 -14.12 11.51 -3.46
C LYS A 112 -12.61 11.24 -3.43
N LYS A 113 -11.83 11.87 -4.34
CA LYS A 113 -10.36 11.78 -4.37
C LYS A 113 -9.73 12.16 -3.02
N LEU A 114 -10.26 13.21 -2.38
CA LEU A 114 -9.79 13.63 -1.07
C LEU A 114 -9.95 12.52 -0.02
N SER A 115 -11.02 11.72 -0.12
CA SER A 115 -11.24 10.59 0.80
C SER A 115 -10.18 9.51 0.67
N HIS A 116 -9.73 9.24 -0.56
CA HIS A 116 -8.67 8.26 -0.82
C HIS A 116 -7.35 8.70 -0.18
N ILE A 117 -7.03 9.99 -0.30
CA ILE A 117 -5.83 10.59 0.31
C ILE A 117 -5.92 10.57 1.83
N MET A 118 -7.07 10.97 2.39
CA MET A 118 -7.24 11.00 3.84
C MET A 118 -7.22 9.59 4.45
N SER A 119 -7.80 8.60 3.77
CA SER A 119 -7.77 7.22 4.23
C SER A 119 -6.35 6.66 4.24
N GLY A 120 -5.59 6.85 3.16
CA GLY A 120 -4.19 6.42 3.11
C GLY A 120 -3.32 7.16 4.13
N ALA A 121 -3.49 8.47 4.26
CA ALA A 121 -2.77 9.28 5.24
C ALA A 121 -3.08 8.83 6.68
N ALA A 122 -4.34 8.51 6.99
CA ALA A 122 -4.74 7.99 8.29
C ALA A 122 -4.08 6.62 8.57
N GLY A 123 -4.10 5.71 7.59
CA GLY A 123 -3.44 4.41 7.70
C GLY A 123 -1.94 4.54 7.95
N LEU A 124 -1.24 5.38 7.17
CA LEU A 124 0.20 5.57 7.33
C LEU A 124 0.56 6.28 8.64
N THR A 125 -0.19 7.31 9.03
CA THR A 125 0.01 8.01 10.29
C THR A 125 -0.17 7.04 11.45
N PHE A 126 -1.26 6.28 11.46
CA PHE A 126 -1.53 5.27 12.50
C PHE A 126 -0.39 4.25 12.58
N GLY A 127 0.04 3.75 11.43
CA GLY A 127 1.14 2.81 11.31
C GLY A 127 2.48 3.31 11.85
N ILE A 128 2.90 4.51 11.43
CA ILE A 128 4.14 5.14 11.90
C ILE A 128 4.06 5.45 13.40
N CYS A 129 2.93 5.96 13.89
CA CYS A 129 2.73 6.22 15.32
C CYS A 129 2.80 4.92 16.15
N LEU A 130 2.20 3.84 15.66
CA LEU A 130 2.25 2.54 16.33
C LEU A 130 3.69 2.01 16.38
N LEU A 131 4.45 2.15 15.30
CA LEU A 131 5.87 1.75 15.26
C LEU A 131 6.72 2.57 16.23
N LEU A 132 6.60 3.89 16.20
CA LEU A 132 7.45 4.80 16.98
C LEU A 132 7.12 4.77 18.49
N TYR A 133 5.84 4.81 18.85
CA TYR A 133 5.41 4.96 20.24
C TYR A 133 4.97 3.64 20.88
N GLY A 134 4.38 2.73 20.10
CA GLY A 134 3.93 1.42 20.60
C GLY A 134 5.08 0.40 20.64
N LEU A 135 5.66 0.13 19.48
CA LEU A 135 6.73 -0.86 19.33
C LEU A 135 8.13 -0.30 19.62
N LYS A 136 8.25 1.02 19.84
CA LYS A 136 9.52 1.74 20.07
C LYS A 136 10.57 1.47 19.00
N PHE A 137 10.13 1.19 17.78
CA PHE A 137 11.02 0.91 16.66
C PHE A 137 11.42 2.23 15.97
N PRO A 138 12.72 2.58 15.89
CA PRO A 138 13.17 3.88 15.39
C PRO A 138 13.14 3.93 13.85
N VAL A 139 11.94 4.01 13.27
CA VAL A 139 11.75 4.07 11.80
C VAL A 139 12.39 5.31 11.18
N LEU A 140 12.41 6.43 11.92
CA LEU A 140 12.93 7.72 11.46
C LEU A 140 14.40 7.95 11.87
N GLY A 141 15.07 6.90 12.34
CA GLY A 141 16.45 6.94 12.81
C GLY A 141 16.60 7.29 14.30
N PRO A 142 17.81 7.12 14.85
CA PRO A 142 18.08 7.25 16.29
C PRO A 142 18.00 8.69 16.81
N ALA A 143 17.91 9.69 15.92
CA ALA A 143 17.83 11.10 16.29
C ALA A 143 16.43 11.52 16.79
N VAL A 144 15.40 10.71 16.53
CA VAL A 144 14.04 10.98 17.01
C VAL A 144 13.86 10.35 18.38
N SER A 145 13.66 11.18 19.40
CA SER A 145 13.43 10.70 20.76
C SER A 145 12.13 9.89 20.83
N HIS A 146 12.13 8.79 21.59
CA HIS A 146 10.94 7.95 21.83
C HIS A 146 9.86 8.64 22.68
N GLN A 147 10.06 9.91 23.03
CA GLN A 147 9.10 10.71 23.76
C GLN A 147 8.11 11.34 22.80
N PHE A 148 6.83 11.31 23.17
CA PHE A 148 5.79 11.95 22.37
C PHE A 148 6.09 13.44 22.22
N SER A 149 6.30 13.86 20.98
CA SER A 149 6.51 15.26 20.66
C SER A 149 5.50 15.70 19.60
N VAL A 150 4.84 16.81 19.90
CA VAL A 150 3.91 17.50 19.00
C VAL A 150 4.57 17.82 17.64
N PRO A 151 5.81 18.34 17.55
CA PRO A 151 6.43 18.66 16.25
C PRO A 151 6.73 17.41 15.38
N VAL A 152 7.13 16.29 15.98
CA VAL A 152 7.36 15.05 15.21
C VAL A 152 6.04 14.47 14.71
N SER A 153 5.01 14.48 15.55
CA SER A 153 3.69 13.96 15.19
C SER A 153 3.03 14.79 14.07
N SER A 154 3.16 16.12 14.10
CA SER A 154 2.65 16.97 13.01
C SER A 154 3.41 16.75 11.70
N LEU A 155 4.75 16.58 11.77
CA LEU A 155 5.56 16.25 10.60
C LEU A 155 5.15 14.91 9.96
N ILE A 156 4.88 13.88 10.77
CA ILE A 156 4.40 12.57 10.29
C ILE A 156 3.08 12.71 9.55
N ILE A 157 2.14 13.50 10.07
CA ILE A 157 0.84 13.74 9.43
C ILE A 157 1.02 14.43 8.07
N ILE A 158 1.82 15.50 8.03
CA ILE A 158 2.09 16.25 6.79
C ILE A 158 2.74 15.34 5.75
N PHE A 159 3.76 14.59 6.16
CA PHE A 159 4.41 13.59 5.31
C PHE A 159 3.41 12.55 4.79
N SER A 160 2.55 12.02 5.66
CA SER A 160 1.57 10.99 5.30
C SER A 160 0.52 11.49 4.30
N ILE A 161 0.08 12.74 4.42
CA ILE A 161 -0.83 13.36 3.45
C ILE A 161 -0.15 13.50 2.08
N PHE A 162 1.08 14.05 2.06
CA PHE A 162 1.84 14.23 0.83
C PHE A 162 2.13 12.89 0.14
N TYR A 163 2.56 11.91 0.92
CA TYR A 163 2.89 10.58 0.44
C TYR A 163 1.67 9.83 -0.09
N SER A 164 0.55 9.88 0.64
CA SER A 164 -0.71 9.29 0.19
C SER A 164 -1.24 9.97 -1.09
N TRP A 165 -1.08 11.28 -1.22
CA TRP A 165 -1.47 12.02 -2.42
C TRP A 165 -0.75 11.50 -3.68
N ILE A 166 0.57 11.28 -3.61
CA ILE A 166 1.35 10.69 -4.71
C ILE A 166 0.77 9.34 -5.12
N TRP A 167 0.54 8.45 -4.15
CA TRP A 167 0.00 7.12 -4.41
C TRP A 167 -1.40 7.13 -4.99
N VAL A 168 -2.29 8.00 -4.52
CA VAL A 168 -3.65 8.12 -5.06
C VAL A 168 -3.61 8.61 -6.51
N VAL A 169 -2.75 9.57 -6.84
CA VAL A 169 -2.56 10.04 -8.23
C VAL A 169 -2.03 8.91 -9.11
N LEU A 170 -1.01 8.17 -8.65
CA LEU A 170 -0.44 7.05 -9.39
C LEU A 170 -1.47 5.94 -9.62
N SER A 171 -2.19 5.55 -8.57
CA SER A 171 -3.25 4.52 -8.62
C SER A 171 -4.36 4.89 -9.60
N THR A 172 -4.78 6.15 -9.60
CA THR A 172 -5.78 6.65 -10.55
C THR A 172 -5.31 6.52 -12.00
N ARG A 173 -4.03 6.78 -12.28
CA ARG A 173 -3.45 6.62 -13.62
C ARG A 173 -3.35 5.14 -14.01
N LEU A 174 -2.98 4.27 -13.07
CA LEU A 174 -2.91 2.82 -13.29
C LEU A 174 -4.27 2.24 -13.65
N VAL A 175 -5.33 2.58 -12.90
CA VAL A 175 -6.70 2.11 -13.18
C VAL A 175 -7.15 2.48 -14.60
N LYS A 176 -6.94 3.73 -15.01
CA LYS A 176 -7.27 4.18 -16.37
C LYS A 176 -6.49 3.42 -17.45
N ARG A 177 -5.20 3.17 -17.22
CA ARG A 177 -4.36 2.40 -18.15
C ARG A 177 -4.84 0.96 -18.28
N ILE A 178 -5.19 0.31 -17.16
CA ILE A 178 -5.73 -1.05 -17.16
C ILE A 178 -7.06 -1.10 -17.91
N CYS A 179 -7.96 -0.15 -17.64
CA CYS A 179 -9.25 -0.08 -18.32
C CYS A 179 -9.07 0.06 -19.84
N GLY A 180 -8.16 0.94 -20.28
CA GLY A 180 -7.84 1.11 -21.69
C GLY A 180 -7.10 -0.06 -22.35
N ILE A 181 -6.56 -1.03 -21.61
CA ILE A 181 -5.95 -2.25 -22.18
C ILE A 181 -6.97 -3.39 -22.23
N VAL A 182 -7.81 -3.50 -21.19
CA VAL A 182 -8.77 -4.60 -21.04
C VAL A 182 -10.04 -4.39 -21.87
N PHE A 183 -10.45 -3.13 -22.08
CA PHE A 183 -11.69 -2.76 -22.76
C PHE A 183 -11.49 -1.92 -24.04
N SER A 184 -10.25 -1.83 -24.55
CA SER A 184 -9.97 -1.30 -25.90
C SER A 184 -10.04 -2.40 -26.94
#